data_AF-A0A937NCJ3-F1
#
_entry.id   AF-A0A937NCJ3-F1
#
_cell.length_a   1.000
_cell.length_b   1.000
_cell.length_c   1.000
_cell.angle_alpha   90.00
_cell.angle_beta   90.00
_cell.angle_gamma   90.00
#
_symmetry.space_group_name_H-M   'P 1'
#
loop_
_entity.id
_entity.type
_entity.pdbx_description
1 polymer ?
#
loop_
_entity_poly.entity_id
_entity_poly.type
_entity_poly.pdbx_seq_one_letter_code
_entity_poly.pdbx_strand_id
1 'polypeptide(L)'
;MKSNKKRLTRIALVTVAATTIAFAFAFTRIEQPRPVSEIESTVAKLPLGITADEADRVIGSSPDSIHSTLGVLVTPVTMLAASNERAKEHGEPQTYTMRIWERDGVNAVVAVDTDGKVAGRWTWLDSDVK
;
A
#
# COMPACT_ATOMS: atom_id res chain seq x y z
N MET A 1 39.72 -38.15 27.00
CA MET A 1 38.69 -37.10 27.19
C MET A 1 38.84 -35.83 26.30
N LYS A 2 39.77 -35.78 25.33
CA LYS A 2 39.95 -34.61 24.40
C LYS A 2 39.11 -34.69 23.11
N SER A 3 38.73 -35.89 22.67
CA SER A 3 38.01 -36.13 21.39
C SER A 3 36.57 -35.61 21.40
N ASN A 4 35.82 -35.83 22.49
CA ASN A 4 34.41 -35.40 22.60
C ASN A 4 34.24 -33.88 22.61
N LYS A 5 35.18 -33.14 23.22
CA LYS A 5 35.12 -31.66 23.23
C LYS A 5 35.26 -31.08 21.83
N LYS A 6 36.21 -31.58 21.02
CA LYS A 6 36.39 -31.17 19.61
C LYS A 6 35.17 -31.52 18.75
N ARG A 7 34.55 -32.68 19.00
CA ARG A 7 33.34 -33.10 18.29
C ARG A 7 32.14 -32.21 18.64
N LEU A 8 31.96 -31.86 19.92
CA LEU A 8 30.93 -30.93 20.39
C LEU A 8 31.13 -29.49 19.89
N THR A 9 32.37 -29.02 19.74
CA THR A 9 32.62 -27.70 19.12
C THR A 9 32.28 -27.70 17.63
N ARG A 10 32.59 -28.79 16.91
CA ARG A 10 32.27 -28.93 15.48
C ARG A 10 30.76 -28.99 15.24
N ILE A 11 30.09 -29.88 15.98
CA ILE A 11 28.80 -29.67 16.65
C ILE A 11 28.14 -28.30 16.49
N ALA A 12 28.39 -27.50 17.52
CA ALA A 12 27.89 -26.16 17.70
C ALA A 12 28.21 -25.25 16.51
N LEU A 13 29.42 -25.33 15.93
CA LEU A 13 29.81 -24.49 14.80
C LEU A 13 28.93 -24.77 13.56
N VAL A 14 28.67 -26.04 13.24
CA VAL A 14 27.79 -26.42 12.12
C VAL A 14 26.36 -25.96 12.39
N THR A 15 25.86 -26.14 13.62
CA THR A 15 24.53 -25.67 13.98
C THR A 15 24.39 -24.16 13.84
N VAL A 16 25.36 -23.39 14.34
CA VAL A 16 25.37 -21.92 14.23
C VAL A 16 25.46 -21.47 12.77
N ALA A 17 26.29 -22.13 11.96
CA ALA A 17 26.39 -21.80 10.54
C ALA A 17 25.05 -22.10 9.82
N ALA A 18 24.45 -23.26 10.08
CA ALA A 18 23.18 -23.65 9.47
C ALA A 18 22.02 -22.73 9.86
N THR A 19 21.91 -22.35 11.14
CA THR A 19 20.87 -21.43 11.59
C THR A 19 21.07 -20.02 11.02
N THR A 20 22.31 -19.55 10.93
CA THR A 20 22.62 -18.23 10.34
C THR A 20 22.24 -18.20 8.86
N ILE A 21 22.57 -19.25 8.09
CA ILE A 21 22.22 -19.35 6.67
C ILE A 21 20.69 -19.41 6.49
N ALA A 22 20.00 -20.22 7.29
CA ALA A 22 18.55 -20.32 7.23
C ALA A 22 17.87 -18.97 7.57
N PHE A 23 18.39 -18.26 8.58
CA PHE A 23 17.90 -16.94 8.95
C PHE A 23 18.15 -15.90 7.84
N ALA A 24 19.35 -15.83 7.29
CA ALA A 24 19.67 -14.93 6.18
C ALA A 24 18.79 -15.22 4.95
N PHE A 25 18.57 -16.49 4.61
CA PHE A 25 17.69 -16.87 3.51
C PHE A 25 16.23 -16.46 3.76
N ALA A 26 15.70 -16.71 4.96
CA ALA A 26 14.35 -16.27 5.33
C ALA A 26 14.23 -14.74 5.29
N PHE A 27 15.24 -14.02 5.79
CA PHE A 27 15.27 -12.56 5.79
C PHE A 27 15.29 -11.99 4.36
N THR A 28 16.11 -12.55 3.47
CA THR A 28 16.13 -12.14 2.05
C THR A 28 14.82 -12.41 1.31
N ARG A 29 14.01 -13.39 1.76
CA ARG A 29 12.68 -13.67 1.22
C ARG A 29 11.64 -12.67 1.72
N ILE A 30 11.76 -12.21 2.96
CA ILE A 30 10.85 -11.23 3.56
C ILE A 30 11.08 -9.84 2.97
N GLU A 31 12.35 -9.47 2.73
CA GLU A 31 12.71 -8.13 2.24
C GLU A 31 12.63 -7.95 0.72
N GLN A 32 12.28 -8.96 -0.07
CA GLN A 32 12.17 -8.74 -1.52
C GLN A 32 11.12 -7.67 -1.80
N PRO A 33 11.52 -6.47 -2.30
CA PRO A 33 10.56 -5.45 -2.65
C PRO A 33 9.70 -6.04 -3.75
N ARG A 34 8.39 -6.15 -3.50
CA ARG A 34 7.47 -6.60 -4.55
C ARG A 34 7.64 -5.67 -5.75
N PRO A 35 7.60 -6.20 -6.98
CA PRO A 35 7.55 -5.34 -8.16
C PRO A 35 6.34 -4.41 -8.04
N VAL A 36 6.57 -3.10 -8.20
CA VAL A 36 5.49 -2.12 -8.23
C VAL A 36 4.67 -2.40 -9.48
N SER A 37 3.37 -2.63 -9.31
CA SER A 37 2.47 -2.90 -10.42
C SER A 37 2.26 -1.66 -11.30
N GLU A 38 1.76 -1.86 -12.51
CA GLU A 38 1.47 -0.76 -13.42
C GLU A 38 0.43 0.20 -12.84
N ILE A 39 -0.64 -0.33 -12.24
CA ILE A 39 -1.71 0.49 -11.64
C ILE A 39 -1.17 1.38 -10.51
N GLU A 40 -0.23 0.88 -9.72
CA GLU A 40 0.41 1.68 -8.67
C GLU A 40 1.26 2.80 -9.24
N SER A 41 2.05 2.53 -10.28
CA SER A 41 2.85 3.57 -10.92
C SER A 41 1.96 4.64 -11.56
N THR A 42 0.87 4.23 -12.20
CA THR A 42 -0.08 5.11 -12.87
C THR A 42 -0.81 5.99 -11.86
N VAL A 43 -1.39 5.41 -10.80
CA VAL A 43 -2.06 6.18 -9.75
C VAL A 43 -1.06 7.03 -8.96
N ALA A 44 0.18 6.59 -8.76
CA ALA A 44 1.23 7.38 -8.13
C ALA A 44 1.67 8.61 -8.97
N LYS A 45 1.42 8.62 -10.27
CA LYS A 45 1.78 9.73 -11.19
C LYS A 45 0.58 10.55 -11.66
N LEU A 46 -0.64 10.11 -11.35
CA LEU A 46 -1.86 10.76 -11.79
C LEU A 46 -1.89 12.23 -11.32
N PRO A 47 -2.09 13.21 -12.21
CA PRO A 47 -2.13 14.60 -11.79
C PRO A 47 -3.32 14.88 -10.86
N LEU A 48 -3.14 15.76 -9.88
CA LEU A 48 -4.26 16.31 -9.10
C LEU A 48 -4.93 17.43 -9.89
N GLY A 49 -6.20 17.71 -9.62
CA GLY A 49 -6.98 18.78 -10.26
C GLY A 49 -7.52 18.47 -11.66
N ILE A 50 -7.20 17.30 -12.22
CA ILE A 50 -7.82 16.79 -13.46
C ILE A 50 -9.24 16.31 -13.19
N THR A 51 -10.05 16.12 -14.23
CA THR A 51 -11.41 15.59 -14.05
C THR A 51 -11.40 14.08 -13.80
N ALA A 52 -12.51 13.56 -13.27
CA ALA A 52 -12.73 12.12 -13.14
C ALA A 52 -12.53 11.38 -14.47
N ASP A 53 -13.07 11.90 -15.57
CA ASP A 53 -12.96 11.29 -16.90
C ASP A 53 -11.52 11.33 -17.45
N GLU A 54 -10.73 12.34 -17.08
CA GLU A 54 -9.30 12.38 -17.40
C GLU A 54 -8.53 11.33 -16.61
N ALA A 55 -8.87 11.14 -15.32
CA ALA A 55 -8.27 10.12 -14.48
C ALA A 55 -8.54 8.71 -15.00
N ASP A 56 -9.79 8.41 -15.36
CA ASP A 56 -10.19 7.14 -15.97
C ASP A 56 -9.42 6.86 -17.28
N ARG A 57 -9.21 7.90 -18.11
CA ARG A 57 -8.43 7.80 -19.35
C ARG A 57 -6.94 7.54 -19.08
N VAL A 58 -6.36 8.15 -18.05
CA VAL A 58 -4.96 7.92 -17.64
C VAL A 58 -4.78 6.49 -17.12
N ILE A 59 -5.75 5.99 -16.36
CA ILE A 59 -5.74 4.61 -15.85
C ILE A 59 -6.00 3.60 -16.98
N GLY A 60 -6.74 4.00 -18.01
CA GLY A 60 -6.98 3.18 -19.20
C GLY A 60 -8.08 2.13 -19.03
N SER A 61 -8.84 2.18 -17.93
CA SER A 61 -9.99 1.31 -17.70
C SER A 61 -11.02 1.98 -16.81
N SER A 62 -12.29 1.57 -16.92
CA SER A 62 -13.35 2.03 -16.02
C SER A 62 -13.09 1.55 -14.58
N PRO A 63 -13.48 2.33 -13.55
CA PRO A 63 -13.43 1.88 -12.17
C PRO A 63 -14.29 0.64 -11.97
N ASP A 64 -13.84 -0.27 -11.11
CA ASP A 64 -14.60 -1.45 -10.69
C ASP A 64 -15.71 -1.07 -9.72
N SER A 65 -15.51 -0.03 -8.90
CA SER A 65 -16.57 0.55 -8.08
C SER A 65 -16.49 2.06 -7.97
N ILE A 66 -17.67 2.67 -7.77
CA ILE A 66 -17.83 4.11 -7.54
C ILE A 66 -18.79 4.30 -6.38
N HIS A 67 -18.39 5.06 -5.37
CA HIS A 67 -19.28 5.40 -4.24
C HIS A 67 -18.90 6.74 -3.63
N SER A 68 -19.85 7.38 -2.97
CA SER A 68 -19.60 8.63 -2.24
C SER A 68 -19.22 8.35 -0.79
N THR A 69 -18.29 9.12 -0.26
CA THR A 69 -17.88 9.08 1.16
C THR A 69 -17.76 10.49 1.72
N LEU A 70 -17.91 10.61 3.04
CA LEU A 70 -17.68 11.86 3.76
C LEU A 70 -16.39 11.73 4.57
N GLY A 71 -15.43 12.63 4.32
CA GLY A 71 -14.12 12.55 4.96
C GLY A 71 -13.30 13.82 4.83
N VAL A 72 -12.10 13.80 5.39
CA VAL A 72 -11.12 14.88 5.31
C VAL A 72 -9.87 14.32 4.66
N LEU A 73 -9.45 14.89 3.52
CA LEU A 73 -8.13 14.63 2.95
C LEU A 73 -7.09 15.39 3.76
N VAL A 74 -6.31 14.65 4.55
CA VAL A 74 -5.17 15.20 5.31
C VAL A 74 -4.00 15.48 4.37
N THR A 75 -3.81 14.57 3.41
CA THR A 75 -2.89 14.74 2.29
C THR A 75 -3.54 14.15 1.03
N PRO A 76 -3.01 14.39 -0.17
CA PRO A 76 -3.53 13.76 -1.38
C PRO A 76 -3.49 12.22 -1.36
N VAL A 77 -2.75 11.59 -0.45
CA VAL A 77 -2.64 10.12 -0.33
C VAL A 77 -3.26 9.58 0.98
N THR A 78 -3.92 10.43 1.77
CA THR A 78 -4.44 10.05 3.10
C THR A 78 -5.75 10.75 3.39
N MET A 79 -6.81 9.94 3.52
CA MET A 79 -8.13 10.40 3.92
C MET A 79 -8.49 9.84 5.30
N LEU A 80 -9.06 10.69 6.15
CA LEU A 80 -9.73 10.28 7.38
C LEU A 80 -11.24 10.30 7.16
N ALA A 81 -11.94 9.27 7.60
CA ALA A 81 -13.40 9.26 7.62
C ALA A 81 -13.92 10.37 8.53
N ALA A 82 -15.07 10.97 8.20
CA ALA A 82 -15.68 12.02 9.02
C ALA A 82 -16.03 11.58 10.45
N SER A 83 -16.23 10.28 10.65
CA SER A 83 -16.46 9.68 11.98
C SER A 83 -15.19 9.60 12.84
N ASN A 84 -14.00 9.81 12.27
CA ASN A 84 -12.76 9.82 13.02
C ASN A 84 -12.63 11.14 13.81
N GLU A 85 -12.46 11.05 15.13
CA GLU A 85 -12.36 12.23 16.01
C GLU A 85 -11.22 13.17 15.61
N ARG A 86 -10.11 12.63 15.07
CA ARG A 86 -8.96 13.40 14.60
C ARG A 86 -9.20 14.12 13.28
N ALA A 87 -10.21 13.74 12.51
CA ALA A 87 -10.49 14.39 11.22
C ALA A 87 -10.73 15.90 11.39
N LYS A 88 -11.36 16.30 12.50
CA LYS A 88 -11.67 17.71 12.85
C LYS A 88 -10.43 18.58 13.02
N GLU A 89 -9.27 17.99 13.34
CA GLU A 89 -8.00 18.72 13.47
C GLU A 89 -7.43 19.13 12.11
N HIS A 90 -7.89 18.48 11.03
CA HIS A 90 -7.36 18.67 9.67
C HIS A 90 -8.28 19.45 8.75
N GLY A 91 -9.53 19.71 9.15
CA GLY A 91 -10.48 20.51 8.40
C GLY A 91 -11.92 20.01 8.54
N GLU A 92 -12.83 20.71 7.86
CA GLU A 92 -14.23 20.29 7.77
C GLU A 92 -14.37 19.09 6.80
N PRO A 93 -15.14 18.05 7.16
CA PRO A 93 -15.43 16.96 6.25
C PRO A 93 -16.12 17.42 4.97
N GLN A 94 -15.69 16.85 3.85
CA GLN A 94 -16.26 17.08 2.53
C GLN A 94 -16.70 15.75 1.92
N THR A 95 -17.65 15.83 0.99
CA THR A 95 -18.08 14.67 0.21
C THR A 95 -17.10 14.44 -0.91
N TYR A 96 -16.62 13.22 -1.04
CA TYR A 96 -15.78 12.78 -2.15
C TYR A 96 -16.45 11.61 -2.88
N THR A 97 -16.36 11.62 -4.20
CA THR A 97 -16.67 10.44 -5.02
C THR A 97 -15.40 9.61 -5.14
N MET A 98 -15.44 8.42 -4.55
CA MET A 98 -14.38 7.42 -4.60
C MET A 98 -14.55 6.59 -5.86
N ARG A 99 -13.51 6.54 -6.69
CA ARG A 99 -13.40 5.66 -7.86
C ARG A 99 -12.32 4.64 -7.55
N ILE A 100 -12.64 3.35 -7.62
CA ILE A 100 -11.76 2.27 -7.17
C ILE A 100 -11.49 1.30 -8.31
N TRP A 101 -10.23 0.91 -8.45
CA TRP A 101 -9.75 -0.14 -9.34
C TRP A 101 -9.07 -1.24 -8.53
N GLU A 102 -9.36 -2.49 -8.86
CA GLU A 102 -8.82 -3.68 -8.22
C GLU A 102 -8.04 -4.50 -9.26
N ARG A 103 -6.71 -4.53 -9.17
CA ARG A 103 -5.84 -5.23 -10.12
C ARG A 103 -4.71 -5.91 -9.39
N ASP A 104 -4.51 -7.20 -9.64
CA ASP A 104 -3.37 -7.99 -9.14
C ASP A 104 -3.14 -7.89 -7.61
N GLY A 105 -4.22 -7.80 -6.82
CA GLY A 105 -4.17 -7.67 -5.35
C GLY A 105 -3.82 -6.27 -4.84
N VAL A 106 -3.81 -5.28 -5.73
CA VAL A 106 -3.72 -3.86 -5.42
C VAL A 106 -5.09 -3.21 -5.62
N ASN A 107 -5.52 -2.46 -4.61
CA ASN A 107 -6.63 -1.53 -4.72
C ASN A 107 -6.05 -0.14 -4.99
N ALA A 108 -6.55 0.52 -6.02
CA ALA A 108 -6.15 1.85 -6.41
C ALA A 108 -7.37 2.76 -6.37
N VAL A 109 -7.18 3.95 -5.80
CA VAL A 109 -8.29 4.87 -5.56
C VAL A 109 -7.96 6.26 -6.06
N VAL A 110 -8.97 6.87 -6.65
CA VAL A 110 -9.01 8.29 -6.99
C VAL A 110 -10.21 8.90 -6.27
N ALA A 111 -9.93 9.86 -5.39
CA ALA A 111 -10.93 10.64 -4.68
C ALA A 111 -11.19 11.93 -5.47
N VAL A 112 -12.45 12.11 -5.89
CA VAL A 112 -12.91 13.27 -6.66
C VAL A 112 -13.74 14.16 -5.75
N ASP A 113 -13.42 15.45 -5.71
CA ASP A 113 -14.17 16.45 -4.94
C ASP A 113 -15.52 16.82 -5.59
N THR A 114 -16.26 17.70 -4.93
CA THR A 114 -17.58 18.17 -5.41
C THR A 114 -17.50 19.00 -6.69
N ASP A 115 -16.32 19.52 -7.05
CA ASP A 115 -16.09 20.25 -8.30
C ASP A 115 -15.75 19.29 -9.46
N GLY A 116 -15.79 17.98 -9.20
CA GLY A 116 -15.50 16.94 -10.18
C GLY A 116 -14.00 16.80 -10.47
N LYS A 117 -13.13 17.31 -9.58
CA LYS A 117 -11.68 17.30 -9.73
C LYS A 117 -11.02 16.28 -8.80
N VAL A 118 -9.93 15.70 -9.26
CA VAL A 118 -9.14 14.76 -8.45
C VAL A 118 -8.44 15.51 -7.33
N ALA A 119 -8.88 15.25 -6.09
CA ALA A 119 -8.31 15.82 -4.88
C ALA A 119 -7.34 14.86 -4.18
N GLY A 120 -7.54 13.55 -4.34
CA GLY A 120 -6.70 12.53 -3.72
C GLY A 120 -6.55 11.28 -4.59
N ARG A 121 -5.48 10.54 -4.33
CA ARG A 121 -5.13 9.30 -5.01
C ARG A 121 -4.20 8.45 -4.15
N TRP A 122 -4.47 7.17 -4.00
CA TRP A 122 -3.62 6.26 -3.24
C TRP A 122 -3.87 4.81 -3.64
N THR A 123 -3.02 3.93 -3.14
CA THR A 123 -3.12 2.49 -3.33
C THR A 123 -2.91 1.77 -2.01
N TRP A 124 -3.53 0.61 -1.84
CA TRP A 124 -3.22 -0.32 -0.76
C TRP A 124 -3.26 -1.75 -1.28
N LEU A 125 -2.56 -2.65 -0.59
CA LEU A 125 -2.64 -4.07 -0.87
C LEU A 125 -3.77 -4.70 -0.07
N ASP A 126 -4.38 -5.75 -0.60
CA ASP A 126 -5.32 -6.58 0.17
C ASP A 126 -4.67 -7.14 1.46
N SER A 127 -3.36 -7.36 1.45
CA SER A 127 -2.61 -7.80 2.63
C SER A 127 -2.54 -6.75 3.74
N ASP A 128 -2.74 -5.48 3.44
CA ASP A 128 -2.60 -4.38 4.41
C ASP A 128 -3.83 -4.25 5.33
N VAL A 129 -4.95 -4.91 4.99
CA VAL A 129 -6.25 -4.81 5.68
C VAL A 129 -6.51 -6.04 6.58
N LYS A 130 -5.52 -6.93 6.76
CA LYS A 130 -5.64 -8.15 7.59
C LYS A 130 -5.21 -7.97 9.04
#